data_AF-A0AAE0Q720-F1
#
_entry.id   AF-A0AAE0Q720-F1
#
_cell.length_a   1.000
_cell.length_b   1.000
_cell.length_c   1.000
_cell.angle_alpha   90.00
_cell.angle_beta   90.00
_cell.angle_gamma   90.00
#
_symmetry.space_group_name_H-M   'P 1'
#
loop_
_entity.id
_entity.type
_entity.pdbx_description
1 polymer ?
#
loop_
_entity_poly.entity_id
_entity_poly.type
_entity_poly.pdbx_seq_one_letter_code
_entity_poly.pdbx_strand_id
1 'polypeptide(L)' 'RAIIYKWQKHGTVENLPRSDRPTKITPRVQRQLNKEVTKDPTTTSKELQASLASVKDLEDLL' A
#
# COMPACT_ATOMS: atom_id res chain seq x y z
N ARG A 1 24.89 -9.97 -20.85
CA ARG A 1 25.39 -9.26 -19.64
C ARG A 1 24.31 -8.44 -18.90
N ALA A 2 23.02 -8.74 -19.06
CA ALA A 2 21.95 -7.91 -18.48
C ALA A 2 21.96 -7.87 -16.94
N ILE A 3 22.32 -8.99 -16.29
CA ILE A 3 22.41 -9.09 -14.83
C ILE A 3 23.53 -8.20 -14.26
N ILE A 4 24.69 -8.15 -14.94
CA ILE A 4 25.84 -7.32 -14.52
C ILE A 4 25.46 -5.83 -14.60
N TYR A 5 24.86 -5.40 -15.71
CA TYR A 5 24.38 -4.02 -15.86
C TYR A 5 23.30 -3.66 -14.84
N LYS A 6 22.38 -4.59 -14.54
CA LYS A 6 21.36 -4.41 -13.50
C LYS A 6 22.00 -4.18 -12.13
N TRP A 7 22.96 -5.01 -11.73
CA TRP A 7 23.66 -4.88 -10.46
C TRP A 7 24.45 -3.57 -10.38
N GLN A 8 25.20 -3.20 -11.44
CA GLN A 8 25.93 -1.94 -11.47
C GLN A 8 25.03 -0.71 -11.33
N LYS A 9 23.81 -0.75 -11.90
CA LYS A 9 22.87 0.37 -11.87
C LYS A 9 22.06 0.46 -10.56
N HIS A 10 21.61 -0.67 -10.03
CA HIS A 10 20.64 -0.71 -8.93
C HIS A 10 21.18 -1.32 -7.63
N GLY A 11 22.40 -1.88 -7.63
CA GLY A 11 23.01 -2.54 -6.47
C GLY A 11 22.32 -3.86 -6.09
N THR A 12 21.31 -4.30 -6.83
CA THR A 12 20.54 -5.52 -6.56
C THR A 12 20.33 -6.32 -7.84
N VAL A 13 20.26 -7.65 -7.67
CA VAL A 13 19.87 -8.59 -8.73
C VAL A 13 18.37 -8.90 -8.64
N GLU A 14 17.73 -8.58 -7.51
CA GLU A 14 16.31 -8.83 -7.30
C GLU A 14 15.42 -8.05 -8.27
N ASN A 15 14.28 -8.64 -8.60
CA ASN A 15 13.26 -7.97 -9.40
C ASN A 15 12.46 -7.03 -8.49
N LEU A 16 12.84 -5.75 -8.51
CA LEU A 16 12.09 -4.71 -7.81
C LEU A 16 10.71 -4.50 -8.48
N PRO A 17 9.68 -4.18 -7.69
CA PRO A 17 8.40 -3.76 -8.24
C PRO A 17 8.58 -2.52 -9.12
N ARG A 18 7.78 -2.41 -10.18
CA ARG A 18 7.83 -1.24 -11.06
C ARG A 18 7.43 0.01 -10.28
N SER A 19 8.20 1.09 -10.45
CA SER A 19 8.00 2.37 -9.75
C SER A 19 6.73 3.12 -10.19
N ASP A 20 6.17 2.78 -11.34
CA ASP A 20 5.10 3.52 -12.01
C ASP A 20 3.70 3.17 -11.48
N ARG A 21 3.52 1.97 -10.93
CA ARG A 21 2.19 1.52 -10.49
C ARG A 21 1.95 1.89 -9.03
N PRO A 22 0.97 2.77 -8.73
CA PRO A 22 0.58 3.01 -7.36
C PRO A 22 0.07 1.72 -6.70
N THR A 23 0.55 1.47 -5.48
CA THR A 23 0.08 0.35 -4.65
C THR A 23 -1.39 0.55 -4.29
N LYS A 24 -2.21 -0.50 -4.47
CA LYS A 24 -3.64 -0.48 -4.12
C LYS A 24 -3.92 -0.08 -2.68
N ILE A 25 -3.00 -0.43 -1.78
CA ILE A 25 -3.05 -0.10 -0.35
C ILE A 25 -1.86 0.81 -0.08
N THR A 26 -2.13 2.07 0.25
CA THR A 26 -1.07 3.00 0.64
C THR A 26 -0.62 2.69 2.08
N PRO A 27 0.61 3.07 2.48
CA PRO A 27 1.05 2.91 3.86
C PRO A 27 0.13 3.59 4.88
N ARG A 28 -0.54 4.68 4.48
CA ARG A 28 -1.53 5.38 5.31
C ARG A 28 -2.78 4.52 5.55
N VAL A 29 -3.35 3.97 4.48
CA VAL A 29 -4.50 3.07 4.55
C VAL A 29 -4.17 1.84 5.40
N GLN A 30 -2.99 1.27 5.23
CA GLN A 30 -2.54 0.13 6.04
C GLN A 30 -2.46 0.46 7.54
N ARG A 31 -1.91 1.63 7.90
CA ARG A 31 -1.87 2.08 9.30
C ARG A 31 -3.28 2.28 9.88
N GLN A 32 -4.21 2.80 9.09
CA GLN A 32 -5.58 3.01 9.52
C GLN A 32 -6.30 1.67 9.77
N LEU A 33 -6.17 0.72 8.84
CA LEU A 33 -6.69 -0.65 8.99
C LEU A 33 -6.17 -1.30 10.28
N ASN A 34 -4.86 -1.22 10.51
CA ASN A 34 -4.27 -1.77 11.73
C ASN A 34 -4.84 -1.11 12.99
N LYS A 35 -5.05 0.21 12.99
CA LYS A 35 -5.66 0.91 14.12
C LYS A 35 -7.11 0.48 14.36
N GLU A 36 -7.90 0.32 13.32
CA GLU A 36 -9.31 -0.10 13.43
C GLU A 36 -9.42 -1.53 13.95
N VAL A 37 -8.67 -2.46 13.36
CA VAL A 37 -8.61 -3.86 13.81
C VAL A 37 -8.05 -3.99 15.24
N THR A 38 -7.10 -3.13 15.63
CA THR A 38 -6.57 -3.13 17.01
C THR A 38 -7.60 -2.62 18.03
N LYS A 39 -8.48 -1.69 17.64
CA LYS A 39 -9.54 -1.18 18.51
C LYS A 39 -10.65 -2.20 18.69
N ASP A 40 -11.06 -2.83 17.60
CA ASP A 40 -12.05 -3.90 17.61
C ASP A 40 -11.59 -5.03 16.67
N PRO A 41 -11.10 -6.14 17.23
CA PRO A 41 -10.64 -7.27 16.42
C PRO A 41 -11.78 -8.03 15.75
N THR A 42 -13.04 -7.77 16.12
CA THR A 42 -14.22 -8.42 15.52
C THR A 42 -14.79 -7.67 14.32
N THR A 43 -14.25 -6.49 14.01
CA THR A 43 -14.68 -5.68 12.87
C THR A 43 -14.55 -6.47 11.56
N THR A 44 -15.60 -6.43 10.76
CA THR A 44 -15.68 -7.18 9.51
C THR A 44 -15.03 -6.42 8.35
N SER A 45 -14.50 -7.14 7.35
CA SER A 45 -13.92 -6.54 6.13
C SER A 45 -14.82 -5.48 5.46
N LYS A 46 -16.14 -5.69 5.45
CA LYS A 46 -17.11 -4.73 4.90
C LYS A 46 -17.15 -3.41 5.66
N GLU A 47 -17.03 -3.46 6.99
CA GLU A 47 -17.04 -2.29 7.87
C GLU A 47 -15.74 -1.50 7.70
N LEU A 48 -14.60 -2.19 7.63
CA LEU A 48 -13.30 -1.58 7.33
C LEU A 48 -13.31 -0.90 5.95
N GLN A 49 -13.89 -1.53 4.94
CA GLN A 49 -14.03 -0.93 3.61
C GLN A 49 -14.92 0.33 3.63
N ALA A 50 -16.03 0.32 4.38
CA ALA A 50 -16.89 1.48 4.53
C ALA A 50 -16.17 2.63 5.24
N SER A 51 -15.41 2.34 6.31
CA SER A 51 -14.57 3.33 6.99
C SER A 51 -13.54 3.94 6.03
N LEU A 52 -12.87 3.12 5.23
CA LEU A 52 -11.87 3.58 4.26
C LEU A 52 -12.44 4.37 3.09
N ALA A 53 -13.65 4.05 2.62
CA ALA A 53 -14.29 4.81 1.55
C ALA A 53 -14.45 6.29 1.95
N SER A 54 -14.84 6.55 3.21
CA SER A 54 -14.94 7.93 3.74
C SER A 54 -13.61 8.69 3.74
N VAL A 55 -12.48 7.98 3.90
CA VAL A 55 -11.13 8.57 3.89
C VAL A 55 -10.67 8.85 2.46
N LYS A 56 -11.06 8.00 1.51
CA LYS A 56 -10.72 8.15 0.10
C LYS A 56 -11.45 9.31 -0.56
N ASP A 57 -12.73 9.52 -0.22
CA ASP A 57 -13.51 10.67 -0.69
C ASP A 57 -12.90 12.03 -0.27
N LEU A 58 -12.18 12.06 0.86
CA LEU A 58 -11.41 13.22 1.32
C LEU A 58 -10.06 13.40 0.61
N GLU A 59 -9.47 12.32 0.09
CA GLU A 59 -8.21 12.37 -0.69
C GLU A 59 -8.46 12.79 -2.15
N ASP A 60 -9.61 12.45 -2.74
CA ASP A 60 -9.98 12.85 -4.10
C ASP A 60 -10.41 14.34 -4.21
N LEU A 61 -10.59 15.02 -3.07
CA LEU A 61 -10.91 16.46 -2.98
C LEU A 61 -9.66 17.36 -2.80
N LEU A 62 -8.46 16.78 -2.78
CA LEU A 62 -7.17 17.45 -2.60
C LEU A 62 -6.28 17.29 -3.84
#